data_AF-A0A6N2NJF9-F1
#
_entry.id   AF-A0A6N2NJF9-F1
#
_cell.length_a   1.000
_cell.length_b   1.000
_cell.length_c   1.000
_cell.angle_alpha   90.00
_cell.angle_beta   90.00
_cell.angle_gamma   90.00
#
_symmetry.space_group_name_H-M   'P 1'
#
loop_
_entity.id
_entity.type
_entity.pdbx_description
1 polymer ?
#
loop_
_entity_poly.entity_id
_entity_poly.type
_entity_poly.pdbx_seq_one_letter_code
_entity_poly.pdbx_strand_id
1 'polypeptide(L)'
;MRNSHYFLRSCFAFFFVLGLSQADQSIISHLQPQPLESFNLSLVQNAGSCYYTVAISTSCSSPRYTRDQISISFGDAYGNQIYTPRLDDPSTGTFERCSSDTFQISGPCAYQICYVYLYRSGRWR
;
A
#
# COMPACT_ATOMS: atom_id res chain seq x y z
N MET A 1 7.71 -62.96 32.14
CA MET A 1 7.79 -62.53 30.73
C MET A 1 6.68 -61.55 30.40
N ARG A 2 6.84 -60.25 30.69
CA ARG A 2 6.00 -59.18 30.09
C ARG A 2 6.56 -57.76 30.31
N ASN A 3 7.89 -57.61 30.34
CA ASN A 3 8.57 -56.33 30.59
C ASN A 3 9.29 -55.76 29.34
N SER A 4 8.96 -56.21 28.12
CA SER A 4 9.82 -55.95 26.94
C SER A 4 9.11 -55.31 25.74
N HIS A 5 7.87 -54.81 25.89
CA HIS A 5 7.15 -54.16 24.77
C HIS A 5 6.70 -52.73 25.02
N TYR A 6 6.69 -52.25 26.27
CA TYR A 6 6.29 -50.86 26.58
C TYR A 6 7.48 -49.89 26.57
N PHE A 7 8.69 -50.39 26.82
CA PHE A 7 9.91 -49.57 26.81
C PHE A 7 10.36 -49.23 25.38
N LEU A 8 10.10 -50.13 24.41
CA LEU A 8 10.49 -49.95 23.02
C LEU A 8 9.56 -49.01 22.22
N ARG A 9 8.33 -48.78 22.71
CA ARG A 9 7.38 -47.84 22.08
C ARG A 9 7.46 -46.42 22.64
N SER A 10 8.10 -46.21 23.79
CA SER A 10 8.23 -44.86 24.37
C SER A 10 9.39 -44.04 23.79
N CYS A 11 10.39 -44.67 23.15
CA CYS A 11 11.51 -43.95 22.53
C CYS A 11 11.22 -43.46 21.09
N PHE A 12 10.22 -44.02 20.40
CA PHE A 12 9.94 -43.66 19.01
C PHE A 12 9.13 -42.36 18.86
N ALA A 13 8.46 -41.91 19.93
CA ALA A 13 7.69 -40.67 19.92
C ALA A 13 8.54 -39.41 20.18
N PHE A 14 9.78 -39.55 20.67
CA PHE A 14 10.65 -38.40 20.98
C PHE A 14 11.59 -38.00 19.83
N PHE A 15 11.74 -38.85 18.80
CA PHE A 15 12.59 -38.54 17.65
C PHE A 15 11.88 -37.78 16.52
N PHE A 16 10.55 -37.66 16.55
CA PHE A 16 9.81 -36.97 15.49
C PHE A 16 9.63 -35.46 15.72
N VAL A 17 10.11 -34.90 16.84
CA VAL A 17 9.88 -33.49 17.21
C VAL A 17 11.11 -32.59 17.00
N LEU A 18 12.27 -33.16 16.64
CA LEU A 18 13.51 -32.38 16.41
C LEU A 18 13.78 -32.10 14.91
N GLY A 19 12.80 -32.34 14.05
CA GLY A 19 13.00 -32.47 12.61
C GLY A 19 12.50 -31.34 11.73
N LEU A 20 12.22 -30.12 12.21
CA LEU A 20 11.84 -28.99 11.34
C LEU A 20 12.25 -27.63 11.92
N SER A 21 13.51 -27.22 11.68
CA SER A 21 13.83 -25.87 11.15
C SER A 21 15.35 -25.72 11.02
N GLN A 22 15.90 -26.03 9.85
CA GLN A 22 17.10 -25.32 9.41
C GLN A 22 16.60 -24.09 8.66
N ALA A 23 16.70 -22.93 9.28
CA ALA A 23 16.54 -21.66 8.58
C ALA A 23 17.81 -21.47 7.75
N ASP A 24 17.76 -21.83 6.46
CA ASP A 24 18.78 -21.43 5.49
C ASP A 24 18.76 -19.91 5.39
N GLN A 25 19.69 -19.27 6.10
CA GLN A 25 19.77 -17.82 6.27
C GLN A 25 20.50 -17.13 5.10
N SER A 26 20.45 -17.70 3.90
CA SER A 26 21.29 -17.28 2.76
C SER A 26 20.60 -16.38 1.73
N ILE A 27 19.33 -15.98 1.92
CA ILE A 27 18.63 -15.09 0.96
C ILE A 27 18.56 -13.62 1.42
N ILE A 28 18.81 -13.31 2.71
CA ILE A 28 18.74 -11.93 3.26
C ILE A 28 20.11 -11.22 3.29
N SER A 29 21.12 -11.71 2.59
CA SER A 29 22.41 -10.99 2.44
C SER A 29 22.49 -10.18 1.13
N HIS A 30 21.56 -10.37 0.19
CA HIS A 30 21.59 -9.70 -1.12
C HIS A 30 20.62 -8.50 -1.25
N LEU A 31 19.80 -8.24 -0.23
CA LEU A 31 18.98 -7.02 -0.15
C LEU A 31 19.68 -5.98 0.74
N GLN A 32 20.97 -5.75 0.53
CA GLN A 32 21.62 -4.55 1.03
C GLN A 32 21.25 -3.43 0.04
N PRO A 33 20.50 -2.39 0.43
CA PRO A 33 20.37 -1.21 -0.41
C PRO A 33 21.77 -0.64 -0.59
N GLN A 34 22.29 -0.67 -1.81
CA GLN A 34 23.50 0.05 -2.15
C GLN A 34 23.22 1.53 -1.85
N PRO A 35 24.02 2.21 -1.01
CA PRO A 35 23.85 3.64 -0.83
C PRO A 35 24.06 4.29 -2.18
N LEU A 36 23.05 5.04 -2.64
CA LEU A 36 23.11 5.79 -3.89
C LEU A 36 24.21 6.86 -3.71
N GLU A 37 25.40 6.60 -4.26
CA GLU A 37 26.64 7.36 -4.02
C GLU A 37 26.63 8.81 -4.56
N SER A 38 25.47 9.35 -4.90
CA SER A 38 25.32 10.75 -5.28
C SER A 38 23.91 11.28 -5.05
N PHE A 39 23.32 11.05 -3.87
CA PHE A 39 22.16 11.87 -3.47
C PHE A 39 22.65 13.24 -3.01
N ASN A 40 22.72 14.19 -3.95
CA ASN A 40 23.08 15.56 -3.64
C ASN A 40 21.92 16.22 -2.85
N LEU A 41 22.09 16.38 -1.54
CA LEU A 41 21.09 16.93 -0.62
C LEU A 41 20.67 18.38 -0.99
N SER A 42 21.44 19.08 -1.82
CA SER A 42 21.07 20.38 -2.38
C SER A 42 19.86 20.32 -3.34
N LEU A 43 19.53 19.14 -3.89
CA LEU A 43 18.30 18.93 -4.68
C LEU A 43 17.04 18.89 -3.80
N VAL A 44 17.18 18.49 -2.52
CA VAL A 44 16.05 18.35 -1.58
C VAL A 44 15.59 19.70 -1.02
N GLN A 45 16.46 20.70 -1.03
CA GLN A 45 16.17 21.99 -0.38
C GLN A 45 15.23 22.89 -1.19
N ASN A 46 14.82 22.51 -2.41
CA ASN A 46 13.90 23.30 -3.26
C ASN A 46 12.94 22.46 -4.11
N ALA A 47 12.52 21.27 -3.65
CA ALA A 47 11.35 20.64 -4.25
C ALA A 47 10.12 21.44 -3.80
N GLY A 48 9.79 22.50 -4.53
CA GLY A 48 8.60 23.32 -4.27
C GLY A 48 7.32 22.49 -4.24
N SER A 49 6.22 23.08 -3.79
CA SER A 49 4.91 22.44 -3.92
C SER A 49 4.43 22.55 -5.36
N CYS A 50 4.05 21.42 -5.95
CA CYS A 50 3.35 21.37 -7.22
C CYS A 50 1.84 21.31 -6.98
N TYR A 51 1.09 21.84 -7.95
CA TYR A 51 -0.37 21.76 -7.99
C TYR A 51 -0.80 20.81 -9.10
N TYR A 52 -1.76 19.96 -8.79
CA TYR A 52 -2.28 18.91 -9.65
C TYR A 52 -3.77 19.08 -9.84
N THR A 53 -4.20 19.09 -11.10
CA THR A 53 -5.62 19.02 -11.46
C THR A 53 -6.01 17.57 -11.63
N VAL A 54 -6.90 17.07 -10.78
CA VAL A 54 -7.45 15.71 -10.87
C VAL A 54 -8.92 15.80 -11.27
N ALA A 55 -9.27 15.25 -12.42
CA ALA A 55 -10.65 15.12 -12.88
C ALA A 55 -11.11 13.66 -12.73
N ILE A 56 -12.20 13.44 -12.01
CA ILE A 56 -12.79 12.12 -11.79
C ILE A 56 -14.19 12.11 -12.39
N SER A 57 -14.44 11.20 -13.33
CA SER A 57 -15.76 11.03 -13.94
C SER A 57 -16.45 9.78 -13.40
N THR A 58 -17.67 9.97 -12.89
CA THR A 58 -18.48 8.90 -12.31
C THR A 58 -19.48 8.39 -13.34
N SER A 59 -19.51 7.08 -13.55
CA SER A 59 -20.40 6.44 -14.53
C SER A 59 -21.89 6.67 -14.24
N CYS A 60 -22.69 6.69 -15.30
CA CYS A 60 -24.15 6.64 -15.21
C CYS A 60 -24.72 5.35 -14.62
N SER A 61 -23.94 4.27 -14.62
CA SER A 61 -24.30 3.00 -13.98
C SER A 61 -24.05 2.98 -12.47
N SER A 62 -23.36 3.98 -11.91
CA SER A 62 -23.10 4.09 -10.47
C SER A 62 -24.37 4.34 -9.66
N PRO A 63 -24.40 4.10 -8.35
CA PRO A 63 -25.47 4.60 -7.46
C PRO A 63 -25.65 6.13 -7.60
N ARG A 64 -26.80 6.67 -7.16
CA ARG A 64 -27.10 8.12 -7.32
C ARG A 64 -26.03 9.02 -6.68
N TYR A 65 -25.58 8.66 -5.49
CA TYR A 65 -24.54 9.35 -4.73
C TYR A 65 -23.82 8.34 -3.83
N THR A 66 -22.64 8.71 -3.33
CA THR A 66 -21.90 7.95 -2.33
C THR A 66 -21.88 8.68 -0.98
N ARG A 67 -21.81 7.93 0.12
CA ARG A 67 -21.50 8.45 1.46
C ARG A 67 -20.16 7.92 1.99
N ASP A 68 -19.50 7.12 1.16
CA ASP A 68 -18.22 6.52 1.50
C ASP A 68 -17.12 7.57 1.40
N GLN A 69 -16.07 7.41 2.20
CA GLN A 69 -14.90 8.26 2.10
C GLN A 69 -14.07 7.86 0.89
N ILE A 70 -13.68 8.85 0.09
CA ILE A 70 -12.88 8.64 -1.11
C ILE A 70 -11.54 9.34 -0.91
N SER A 71 -10.46 8.57 -0.96
CA SER A 71 -9.10 9.10 -0.95
C SER A 71 -8.37 8.74 -2.24
N ILE A 72 -7.38 9.55 -2.60
CA ILE A 72 -6.54 9.31 -3.78
C ILE A 72 -5.07 9.34 -3.39
N SER A 73 -4.28 8.47 -4.00
CA SER A 73 -2.84 8.57 -3.99
C SER A 73 -2.28 8.39 -5.39
N PHE A 74 -1.28 9.17 -5.76
CA PHE A 74 -0.59 9.03 -7.03
C PHE A 74 0.87 9.41 -6.87
N GLY A 75 1.73 8.93 -7.75
CA GLY A 75 3.16 9.18 -7.66
C GLY A 75 3.94 8.70 -8.86
N ASP A 76 5.26 8.86 -8.79
CA ASP A 76 6.19 8.51 -9.86
C ASP A 76 7.09 7.32 -9.53
N ALA A 77 7.90 6.91 -10.51
CA ALA A 77 8.87 5.83 -10.38
C ALA A 77 10.05 6.14 -9.43
N TYR A 78 10.17 7.39 -8.95
CA TYR A 78 11.27 7.85 -8.09
C TYR A 78 10.87 7.90 -6.61
N GLY A 79 9.64 7.49 -6.28
CA GLY A 79 9.14 7.45 -4.91
C GLY A 79 8.47 8.74 -4.44
N ASN A 80 8.25 9.72 -5.34
CA ASN A 80 7.43 10.89 -4.99
C ASN A 80 5.96 10.47 -4.96
N GLN A 81 5.32 10.60 -3.80
CA GLN A 81 3.93 10.21 -3.57
C GLN A 81 3.12 11.39 -3.04
N ILE A 82 1.96 11.62 -3.66
CA ILE A 82 0.93 12.55 -3.21
C ILE A 82 -0.22 11.72 -2.66
N TYR A 83 -0.75 12.11 -1.50
CA TYR A 83 -1.92 11.47 -0.89
C TYR A 83 -2.92 12.53 -0.41
N THR A 84 -4.18 12.36 -0.78
CA THR A 84 -5.28 13.21 -0.34
C THR A 84 -6.33 12.36 0.36
N PRO A 85 -6.50 12.50 1.69
CA PRO A 85 -7.27 11.55 2.49
C PRO A 85 -8.78 11.66 2.31
N ARG A 86 -9.30 12.82 1.89
CA ARG A 86 -10.74 13.01 1.61
C ARG A 86 -10.94 13.96 0.44
N LEU A 87 -11.34 13.41 -0.68
CA LEU A 87 -11.86 14.15 -1.83
C LEU A 87 -13.37 14.36 -1.70
N ASP A 88 -14.04 13.53 -0.90
CA ASP A 88 -15.46 13.65 -0.61
C ASP A 88 -15.70 14.84 0.33
N ASP A 89 -16.02 16.00 -0.23
CA ASP A 89 -16.66 17.06 0.54
C ASP A 89 -18.18 16.76 0.59
N PRO A 90 -18.73 16.45 1.79
CA PRO A 90 -20.15 16.11 1.92
C PRO A 90 -21.09 17.28 1.60
N SER A 91 -20.59 18.51 1.49
CA SER A 91 -21.39 19.69 1.17
C SER A 91 -21.51 19.96 -0.34
N THR A 92 -20.70 19.32 -1.19
CA THR A 92 -20.55 19.69 -2.61
C THR A 92 -21.18 18.71 -3.60
N GLY A 93 -21.71 17.58 -3.13
CA GLY A 93 -22.28 16.57 -4.03
C GLY A 93 -21.23 15.88 -4.90
N THR A 94 -19.99 15.78 -4.44
CA THR A 94 -18.93 15.08 -5.18
C THR A 94 -19.29 13.61 -5.42
N PHE A 95 -18.91 13.10 -6.59
CA PHE A 95 -19.14 11.74 -7.06
C PHE A 95 -20.61 11.37 -7.27
N GLU A 96 -21.45 12.31 -7.74
CA GLU A 96 -22.79 11.98 -8.21
C GLU A 96 -22.75 11.07 -9.45
N ARG A 97 -23.82 10.33 -9.69
CA ARG A 97 -24.00 9.57 -10.92
C ARG A 97 -23.91 10.49 -12.15
N CYS A 98 -23.22 10.02 -13.20
CA CYS A 98 -23.07 10.75 -14.47
C CYS A 98 -22.40 12.13 -14.31
N SER A 99 -21.61 12.38 -13.26
CA SER A 99 -20.93 13.66 -13.05
C SER A 99 -19.43 13.57 -13.33
N SER A 100 -18.79 14.74 -13.42
CA SER A 100 -17.34 14.86 -13.38
C SER A 100 -16.94 15.93 -12.35
N ASP A 101 -16.09 15.54 -11.42
CA ASP A 101 -15.60 16.40 -10.33
C ASP A 101 -14.11 16.70 -10.55
N THR A 102 -13.72 17.96 -10.33
CA THR A 102 -12.32 18.41 -10.51
C THR A 102 -11.75 18.94 -9.21
N PHE A 103 -10.56 18.48 -8.86
CA PHE A 103 -9.86 18.80 -7.63
C PHE A 103 -8.51 19.44 -7.93
N GLN A 104 -8.15 20.46 -7.15
CA GLN A 104 -6.79 20.99 -7.09
C GLN A 104 -6.09 20.41 -5.87
N ILE A 105 -5.03 19.65 -6.10
CA ILE A 105 -4.27 18.96 -5.05
C ILE A 105 -2.86 19.53 -5.03
N SER A 106 -2.37 19.92 -3.86
CA SER A 106 -0.97 20.30 -3.67
C SER A 106 -0.18 19.14 -3.05
N GLY A 107 1.09 19.04 -3.43
CA GLY A 107 1.98 18.00 -2.93
C GLY A 107 3.41 18.15 -3.42
N PRO A 108 4.30 17.20 -3.06
CA PRO A 108 5.63 17.14 -3.66
C PRO A 108 5.54 17.01 -5.18
N CYS A 109 6.46 17.68 -5.87
CA CYS A 109 6.55 17.58 -7.33
C CYS A 109 7.00 16.17 -7.76
N ALA A 110 6.10 15.44 -8.42
CA ALA A 110 6.39 14.23 -9.17
C ALA A 110 6.78 14.56 -10.62
N TYR A 111 7.66 13.74 -11.21
CA TYR A 111 8.13 13.91 -12.59
C TYR A 111 7.12 13.40 -13.63
N GLN A 112 6.89 12.09 -13.64
CA GLN A 112 5.90 11.43 -14.48
C GLN A 112 5.06 10.54 -13.58
N ILE A 113 3.74 10.76 -13.57
CA ILE A 113 2.85 9.93 -12.78
C ILE A 113 2.87 8.51 -13.34
N CYS A 114 3.30 7.56 -12.52
CA CYS A 114 3.43 6.15 -12.89
C CYS A 114 2.33 5.28 -12.27
N TYR A 115 1.68 5.75 -11.21
CA TYR A 115 0.57 5.03 -10.58
C TYR A 115 -0.47 6.00 -10.01
N VAL A 116 -1.71 5.51 -9.95
CA VAL A 116 -2.83 6.17 -9.28
C VAL A 116 -3.63 5.10 -8.54
N TYR A 117 -3.97 5.38 -7.29
CA TYR A 117 -4.84 4.58 -6.46
C TYR A 117 -6.02 5.42 -5.99
N LEU A 118 -7.22 4.89 -6.18
CA LEU A 118 -8.45 5.46 -5.63
C LEU A 118 -8.98 4.49 -4.56
N TYR A 119 -9.07 4.97 -3.33
CA TYR A 119 -9.54 4.16 -2.20
C TYR A 119 -10.93 4.60 -1.79
N ARG A 120 -11.82 3.63 -1.60
CA ARG A 120 -13.17 3.83 -1.07
C ARG A 120 -13.31 3.12 0.27
N SER A 121 -13.63 3.88 1.31
CA SER A 121 -13.93 3.34 2.64
C SER A 121 -15.38 3.61 2.99
N GLY A 122 -16.20 2.56 2.90
CA GLY A 122 -17.60 2.62 3.30
C GLY A 122 -17.77 2.46 4.81
N ARG A 123 -18.73 3.20 5.38
CA ARG A 123 -19.18 2.96 6.75
C ARG A 123 -20.43 2.07 6.69
N TRP A 124 -20.31 0.85 7.20
CA TRP A 124 -21.46 -0.05 7.34
C TRP A 124 -22.52 0.62 8.24
N ARG A 125 -23.76 0.65 7.75
CA ARG A 125 -24.98 0.72 8.56
C ARG A 125 -25.88 -0.43 8.15
#